data_AF-A0A7S2R582-F1
#
_entry.id   AF-A0A7S2R582-F1
#
_cell.length_a   1.000
_cell.length_b   1.000
_cell.length_c   1.000
_cell.angle_alpha   90.00
_cell.angle_beta   90.00
_cell.angle_gamma   90.00
#
_symmetry.space_group_name_H-M   'P 1'
#
loop_
_entity.id
_entity.type
_entity.pdbx_description
1 polymer ?
#
loop_
_entity_poly.entity_id
_entity_poly.type
_entity_poly.pdbx_seq_one_letter_code
_entity_poly.pdbx_strand_id
1 'polypeptide(L)'
;MVRFHNLALLATTTLLGSTESFTALSKHAYSSTPFLVQSSKTALSMVSTSSPPDYNSVHVAKTGGRGAISSSQDALNKDLSLGAPKDRPIGGHFLTRGGVQITANVKALNFVRQGTKDAAEGSSAHAIEQLVDKLDNRKGVLFASSYEYPGRYGRWSLGFVDPPLEVSGKGQQCTITALNSRGEVILPAVIDAMEKLRADGFLESIHVVEDQFVRVQVVPPAAVGSFNEEDRSRQPSLFSVVRSLVDLFGYQDGDGQLGLYGAFGYDVTFQFEPIKKTQERDPEQRDILLYLPDEITVVDQDKRDAWVISYDFSVNNKTTQGLPRGGSDAPFKHFQEGKQKFQARDTPNSEFSKSVEKAKNEFAIGNLFEVVLSQTFREKLDAETKPSVLFRRLRARNPSPYGFFINLGEDEYLVGASPEMFVRCEPVYENEYRPPGVPALRVETCPISGTVARGADALEDAKRIRSLIMNQKEESELTMCTDVDRNDKSRICEPGSVKVSAGG
;
A
#
# COMPACT_ATOMS: atom_id res chain seq x y z
N MET A 1 -2.22 5.99 -21.48
CA MET A 1 -0.76 5.76 -21.52
C MET A 1 -0.44 4.70 -20.46
N VAL A 2 -0.02 3.48 -20.83
CA VAL A 2 0.33 2.46 -19.81
C VAL A 2 1.74 2.77 -19.31
N ARG A 3 1.87 3.28 -18.08
CA ARG A 3 3.16 3.46 -17.39
C ARG A 3 3.25 2.39 -16.30
N PHE A 4 4.28 1.56 -16.33
CA PHE A 4 4.63 0.69 -15.20
C PHE A 4 5.39 1.53 -14.19
N HIS A 5 4.81 1.81 -13.03
CA HIS A 5 5.50 2.42 -11.89
C HIS A 5 5.64 1.39 -10.78
N ASN A 6 6.80 1.39 -10.12
CA ASN A 6 6.92 0.85 -8.77
C ASN A 6 6.07 1.76 -7.86
N LEU A 7 4.87 1.30 -7.51
CA LEU A 7 3.92 2.03 -6.68
C LEU A 7 3.96 1.47 -5.26
N ALA A 8 4.11 2.37 -4.30
CA ALA A 8 3.85 2.09 -2.90
C ALA A 8 2.34 2.13 -2.65
N LEU A 9 1.77 1.00 -2.21
CA LEU A 9 0.40 0.95 -1.68
C LEU A 9 0.45 1.22 -0.18
N LEU A 10 -0.24 2.27 0.27
CA LEU A 10 -0.44 2.58 1.69
C LEU A 10 -1.95 2.65 1.95
N ALA A 11 -2.46 1.73 2.77
CA ALA A 11 -3.75 1.89 3.43
C ALA A 11 -3.44 2.32 4.87
N THR A 12 -3.80 3.56 5.21
CA THR A 12 -3.57 4.10 6.56
C THR A 12 -4.77 3.81 7.45
N THR A 13 -4.59 2.95 8.45
CA THR A 13 -5.56 2.75 9.55
C THR A 13 -5.18 3.62 10.73
N THR A 14 -6.18 4.24 11.32
CA THR A 14 -6.13 5.27 12.36
C THR A 14 -5.67 4.79 13.74
N LEU A 15 -4.89 5.61 14.47
CA LEU A 15 -4.74 5.52 15.93
C LEU A 15 -4.36 6.84 16.65
N LEU A 16 -4.56 6.82 17.96
CA LEU A 16 -4.63 7.90 18.95
C LEU A 16 -3.28 8.51 19.38
N GLY A 17 -3.33 9.78 19.77
CA GLY A 17 -2.30 10.43 20.60
C GLY A 17 -2.92 11.54 21.45
N SER A 18 -2.86 11.39 22.77
CA SER A 18 -3.21 12.43 23.75
C SER A 18 -2.06 13.43 23.85
N THR A 19 -2.39 14.71 23.78
CA THR A 19 -1.48 15.83 24.03
C THR A 19 -1.18 15.95 25.53
N GLU A 20 0.05 15.67 25.95
CA GLU A 20 0.60 16.24 27.19
C GLU A 20 2.06 16.69 26.98
N SER A 21 2.27 17.97 27.25
CA SER A 21 3.54 18.67 27.26
C SER A 21 4.41 18.16 28.42
N PHE A 22 5.63 17.71 28.15
CA PHE A 22 6.62 17.47 29.20
C PHE A 22 7.95 18.19 28.92
N THR A 23 8.18 19.20 29.74
CA THR A 23 9.42 19.99 29.89
C THR A 23 10.57 19.16 30.45
N ALA A 24 11.79 19.52 30.03
CA ALA A 24 13.07 18.91 30.34
C ALA A 24 13.48 18.87 31.83
N LEU A 25 14.33 17.88 32.17
CA LEU A 25 15.43 17.80 33.17
C LEU A 25 15.64 16.30 33.48
N SER A 26 16.82 15.66 33.54
CA SER A 26 18.14 16.08 33.99
C SER A 26 19.24 15.08 33.56
N LYS A 27 20.50 15.52 33.70
CA LYS A 27 21.78 14.83 33.48
C LYS A 27 22.07 13.72 34.51
N HIS A 28 22.69 12.62 34.10
CA HIS A 28 23.81 11.87 34.76
C HIS A 28 24.24 10.72 33.80
N ALA A 29 25.42 10.68 33.17
CA ALA A 29 26.80 10.47 33.64
C ALA A 29 27.18 8.99 33.95
N TYR A 30 27.98 8.39 33.03
CA TYR A 30 28.96 7.26 33.16
C TYR A 30 28.42 5.88 33.64
N SER A 31 28.78 4.72 33.06
CA SER A 31 30.14 4.22 32.83
C SER A 31 30.16 2.94 31.96
N SER A 32 31.31 2.71 31.33
CA SER A 32 31.69 1.60 30.46
C SER A 32 32.33 0.44 31.23
N THR A 33 31.96 -0.82 30.92
CA THR A 33 32.82 -1.99 31.15
C THR A 33 32.52 -3.10 30.13
N PRO A 34 33.55 -3.80 29.60
CA PRO A 34 33.41 -4.77 28.49
C PRO A 34 33.21 -6.21 29.01
N PHE A 35 32.41 -7.01 28.30
CA PHE A 35 32.26 -8.44 28.58
C PHE A 35 33.23 -9.29 27.73
N LEU A 36 34.00 -10.11 28.44
CA LEU A 36 34.97 -11.09 27.93
C LEU A 36 34.28 -12.28 27.26
N VAL A 37 34.83 -12.69 26.12
CA VAL A 37 34.57 -13.96 25.44
C VAL A 37 35.37 -15.07 26.14
N GLN A 38 34.71 -16.15 26.57
CA GLN A 38 35.36 -17.41 26.92
C GLN A 38 34.84 -18.54 26.03
N SER A 39 35.80 -19.20 25.37
CA SER A 39 35.60 -20.39 24.56
C SER A 39 35.74 -21.66 25.42
N SER A 40 34.89 -22.65 25.17
CA SER A 40 35.09 -24.02 25.65
C SER A 40 34.89 -25.00 24.52
N LYS A 41 35.99 -25.65 24.12
CA LYS A 41 36.04 -26.80 23.21
C LYS A 41 35.50 -28.04 23.92
N THR A 42 34.71 -28.86 23.23
CA THR A 42 34.59 -30.28 23.57
C THR A 42 34.47 -31.08 22.27
N ALA A 43 35.41 -32.00 22.08
CA ALA A 43 35.49 -32.92 20.96
C ALA A 43 34.66 -34.18 21.23
N LEU A 44 34.01 -34.73 20.21
CA LEU A 44 33.46 -36.10 20.23
C LEU A 44 33.63 -36.75 18.86
N SER A 45 33.99 -38.03 18.91
CA SER A 45 34.64 -38.86 17.89
C SER A 45 33.73 -39.32 16.75
N MET A 46 34.33 -39.47 15.56
CA MET A 46 33.73 -40.15 14.40
C MET A 46 33.68 -41.68 14.60
N VAL A 47 32.55 -42.29 14.25
CA VAL A 47 32.45 -43.70 13.85
C VAL A 47 31.68 -43.74 12.53
N SER A 48 32.31 -44.32 11.50
CA SER A 48 31.76 -44.52 10.16
C SER A 48 31.08 -45.88 10.04
N THR A 49 29.81 -45.91 9.63
CA THR A 49 29.20 -47.08 8.99
C THR A 49 28.27 -46.64 7.88
N SER A 50 28.56 -47.13 6.68
CA SER A 50 27.93 -46.84 5.39
C SER A 50 26.69 -47.69 5.12
N SER A 51 25.59 -47.07 4.71
CA SER A 51 24.61 -47.56 3.72
C SER A 51 23.68 -46.40 3.33
N PRO A 52 23.41 -46.13 2.03
CA PRO A 52 22.47 -45.09 1.62
C PRO A 52 21.03 -45.52 1.97
N PRO A 53 20.18 -44.63 2.52
CA PRO A 53 18.80 -44.97 2.79
C PRO A 53 18.00 -45.13 1.48
N ASP A 54 17.23 -46.21 1.42
CA ASP A 54 16.25 -46.49 0.37
C ASP A 54 15.07 -45.52 0.49
N TYR A 55 15.01 -44.51 -0.38
CA TYR A 55 13.94 -43.51 -0.40
C TYR A 55 12.65 -43.98 -1.09
N ASN A 56 12.57 -45.23 -1.57
CA ASN A 56 11.42 -45.72 -2.34
C ASN A 56 10.34 -46.43 -1.52
N SER A 57 10.42 -46.45 -0.19
CA SER A 57 9.45 -47.15 0.68
C SER A 57 8.73 -46.25 1.69
N VAL A 58 8.66 -44.93 1.46
CA VAL A 58 7.68 -44.08 2.16
C VAL A 58 6.35 -44.14 1.42
N HIS A 59 5.52 -45.12 1.77
CA HIS A 59 4.09 -45.04 1.51
C HIS A 59 3.52 -43.83 2.25
N VAL A 60 3.38 -42.70 1.55
CA VAL A 60 2.55 -41.59 2.03
C VAL A 60 1.12 -42.07 2.00
N ALA A 61 0.62 -42.51 3.16
CA ALA A 61 -0.81 -42.72 3.33
C ALA A 61 -1.52 -41.41 2.96
N LYS A 62 -2.31 -41.41 1.89
CA LYS A 62 -3.32 -40.38 1.64
C LYS A 62 -4.43 -40.53 2.68
N THR A 63 -4.15 -40.13 3.91
CA THR A 63 -5.20 -39.73 4.83
C THR A 63 -5.67 -38.35 4.36
N GLY A 64 -6.95 -38.26 3.96
CA GLY A 64 -7.57 -36.98 3.66
C GLY A 64 -7.39 -36.05 4.86
N GLY A 65 -6.55 -35.03 4.69
CA GLY A 65 -6.26 -34.07 5.74
C GLY A 65 -7.55 -33.37 6.18
N ARG A 66 -7.97 -33.63 7.41
CA ARG A 66 -8.76 -32.65 8.15
C ARG A 66 -7.81 -31.49 8.51
N GLY A 67 -8.13 -30.30 7.98
CA GLY A 67 -7.80 -29.01 8.58
C GLY A 67 -6.34 -28.56 8.54
N ALA A 68 -5.78 -28.30 7.35
CA ALA A 68 -4.77 -27.24 7.28
C ALA A 68 -5.50 -25.90 7.48
N ILE A 69 -5.04 -25.10 8.45
CA ILE A 69 -5.60 -23.78 8.74
C ILE A 69 -5.32 -22.88 7.52
N SER A 70 -6.33 -22.15 7.03
CA SER A 70 -6.09 -21.22 5.91
C SER A 70 -5.21 -20.05 6.37
N SER A 71 -4.52 -19.39 5.44
CA SER A 71 -3.72 -18.20 5.75
C SER A 71 -4.53 -17.16 6.54
N SER A 72 -5.79 -17.00 6.17
CA SER A 72 -6.74 -16.07 6.79
C SER A 72 -7.19 -16.51 8.18
N GLN A 73 -7.29 -17.82 8.45
CA GLN A 73 -7.58 -18.33 9.80
C GLN A 73 -6.36 -18.25 10.71
N ASP A 74 -5.15 -18.52 10.22
CA ASP A 74 -3.91 -18.34 10.99
C ASP A 74 -3.64 -16.86 11.31
N ALA A 75 -3.99 -15.97 10.38
CA ALA A 75 -3.94 -14.53 10.57
C ALA A 75 -4.91 -14.07 11.66
N LEU A 76 -6.16 -14.52 11.59
CA LEU A 76 -7.19 -14.22 12.58
C LEU A 76 -6.76 -14.65 13.99
N ASN A 77 -6.19 -15.86 14.11
CA ASN A 77 -5.66 -16.37 15.38
C ASN A 77 -4.53 -15.52 15.96
N LYS A 78 -3.87 -14.71 15.13
CA LYS A 78 -2.77 -13.81 15.52
C LYS A 78 -3.19 -12.33 15.50
N ASP A 79 -4.47 -12.02 15.27
CA ASP A 79 -5.03 -10.68 15.05
C ASP A 79 -4.31 -9.88 13.93
N LEU A 80 -3.92 -10.57 12.85
CA LEU A 80 -3.24 -9.96 11.71
C LEU A 80 -4.22 -9.84 10.55
N SER A 81 -4.17 -8.73 9.81
CA SER A 81 -5.03 -8.60 8.64
C SER A 81 -4.43 -9.33 7.43
N LEU A 82 -3.09 -9.51 7.38
CA LEU A 82 -2.38 -9.96 6.18
C LEU A 82 -2.68 -9.11 4.94
N GLY A 83 -3.08 -7.85 5.15
CA GLY A 83 -3.63 -6.96 4.12
C GLY A 83 -5.09 -7.25 3.75
N ALA A 84 -5.69 -8.33 4.27
CA ALA A 84 -7.09 -8.65 4.07
C ALA A 84 -8.00 -7.78 4.96
N PRO A 85 -9.23 -7.50 4.51
CA PRO A 85 -10.24 -6.87 5.34
C PRO A 85 -10.45 -7.63 6.66
N LYS A 86 -10.70 -6.89 7.75
CA LYS A 86 -11.14 -7.46 9.02
C LYS A 86 -12.54 -8.10 8.87
N ASP A 87 -13.04 -8.70 9.96
CA ASP A 87 -14.40 -9.24 9.98
C ASP A 87 -15.44 -8.22 9.54
N ARG A 88 -16.56 -8.73 9.01
CA ARG A 88 -17.67 -7.89 8.58
C ARG A 88 -18.11 -7.00 9.77
N PRO A 89 -18.11 -5.67 9.59
CA PRO A 89 -18.52 -4.74 10.63
C PRO A 89 -20.04 -4.80 10.82
N ILE A 90 -20.50 -4.39 12.01
CA ILE A 90 -21.94 -4.33 12.34
C ILE A 90 -22.58 -3.07 11.73
N GLY A 91 -21.78 -2.04 11.43
CA GLY A 91 -22.25 -0.69 11.11
C GLY A 91 -22.59 0.08 12.38
N GLY A 92 -23.16 1.28 12.22
CA GLY A 92 -23.57 2.11 13.35
C GLY A 92 -23.36 3.60 13.12
N HIS A 93 -23.44 4.36 14.22
CA HIS A 93 -23.22 5.79 14.24
C HIS A 93 -21.93 6.10 14.99
N PHE A 94 -21.08 6.91 14.38
CA PHE A 94 -19.75 7.22 14.88
C PHE A 94 -19.50 8.71 14.83
N LEU A 95 -18.66 9.19 15.74
CA LEU A 95 -18.10 10.53 15.68
C LEU A 95 -16.61 10.41 15.37
N THR A 96 -16.15 11.07 14.31
CA THR A 96 -14.73 11.11 14.00
C THR A 96 -13.96 11.99 14.98
N ARG A 97 -12.65 11.80 15.03
CA ARG A 97 -11.72 12.65 15.78
C ARG A 97 -11.81 14.12 15.32
N GLY A 98 -12.14 14.34 14.04
CA GLY A 98 -12.42 15.64 13.46
C GLY A 98 -13.82 16.20 13.72
N GLY A 99 -14.69 15.50 14.46
CA GLY A 99 -16.04 15.95 14.77
C GLY A 99 -17.08 15.71 13.66
N VAL A 100 -16.77 14.90 12.65
CA VAL A 100 -17.72 14.52 11.59
C VAL A 100 -18.59 13.39 12.11
N GLN A 101 -19.91 13.54 12.02
CA GLN A 101 -20.82 12.45 12.34
C GLN A 101 -20.94 11.51 11.13
N ILE A 102 -20.78 10.22 11.35
CA ILE A 102 -20.81 9.19 10.31
C ILE A 102 -21.85 8.14 10.68
N THR A 103 -22.66 7.76 9.70
CA THR A 103 -23.53 6.58 9.78
C THR A 103 -23.05 5.55 8.78
N ALA A 104 -22.54 4.41 9.25
CA ALA A 104 -22.10 3.31 8.42
C ALA A 104 -23.20 2.24 8.35
N ASN A 105 -23.68 1.96 7.14
CA ASN A 105 -24.69 0.95 6.86
C ASN A 105 -24.03 -0.25 6.18
N VAL A 106 -24.15 -1.44 6.78
CA VAL A 106 -23.52 -2.66 6.26
C VAL A 106 -24.59 -3.59 5.68
N LYS A 107 -24.45 -3.93 4.41
CA LYS A 107 -25.33 -4.84 3.69
C LYS A 107 -24.55 -6.10 3.30
N ALA A 108 -24.98 -7.25 3.81
CA ALA A 108 -24.43 -8.54 3.37
C ALA A 108 -24.72 -8.77 1.88
N LEU A 109 -23.74 -9.33 1.17
CA LEU A 109 -23.88 -9.81 -0.20
C LEU A 109 -23.89 -11.33 -0.22
N ASN A 110 -24.63 -11.92 -1.17
CA ASN A 110 -24.56 -13.36 -1.39
C ASN A 110 -23.16 -13.74 -1.88
N PHE A 111 -22.46 -14.57 -1.13
CA PHE A 111 -21.12 -15.01 -1.51
C PHE A 111 -21.17 -15.95 -2.72
N VAL A 112 -20.45 -15.59 -3.77
CA VAL A 112 -20.20 -16.41 -4.96
C VAL A 112 -18.73 -16.22 -5.30
N ARG A 113 -18.04 -17.33 -5.52
CA ARG A 113 -16.61 -17.31 -5.83
C ARG A 113 -16.34 -16.50 -7.10
N GLN A 114 -15.29 -15.67 -7.08
CA GLN A 114 -14.85 -14.96 -8.29
C GLN A 114 -14.47 -15.93 -9.41
N GLY A 115 -14.81 -15.57 -10.64
CA GLY A 115 -14.56 -16.40 -11.84
C GLY A 115 -15.65 -17.44 -12.12
N THR A 116 -16.68 -17.55 -11.29
CA THR A 116 -17.89 -18.33 -11.62
C THR A 116 -18.58 -17.73 -12.84
N LYS A 117 -18.76 -18.55 -13.89
CA LYS A 117 -19.56 -18.17 -15.07
C LYS A 117 -21.02 -17.98 -14.65
N ASP A 118 -21.67 -16.97 -15.20
CA ASP A 118 -23.08 -16.65 -14.95
C ASP A 118 -23.38 -16.38 -13.46
N ALA A 119 -22.46 -15.70 -12.77
CA ALA A 119 -22.69 -15.26 -11.40
C ALA A 119 -23.99 -14.44 -11.31
N ALA A 120 -24.92 -14.89 -10.47
CA ALA A 120 -26.22 -14.26 -10.32
C ALA A 120 -26.09 -12.77 -9.97
N GLU A 121 -26.98 -11.96 -10.51
CA GLU A 121 -27.08 -10.53 -10.18
C GLU A 121 -27.22 -10.35 -8.66
N GLY A 122 -26.53 -9.34 -8.11
CA GLY A 122 -26.47 -9.10 -6.67
C GLY A 122 -25.54 -10.03 -5.88
N SER A 123 -24.85 -10.97 -6.53
CA SER A 123 -23.78 -11.74 -5.89
C SER A 123 -22.48 -10.94 -5.77
N SER A 124 -21.60 -11.36 -4.85
CA SER A 124 -20.26 -10.79 -4.68
C SER A 124 -19.37 -10.88 -5.93
N ALA A 125 -19.39 -11.99 -6.67
CA ALA A 125 -18.66 -12.10 -7.93
C ALA A 125 -19.17 -11.11 -8.98
N HIS A 126 -20.49 -10.94 -9.08
CA HIS A 126 -21.10 -9.96 -9.97
C HIS A 126 -20.76 -8.52 -9.56
N ALA A 127 -20.79 -8.20 -8.26
CA ALA A 127 -20.46 -6.87 -7.74
C ALA A 127 -19.03 -6.44 -8.10
N ILE A 128 -18.05 -7.35 -7.99
CA ILE A 128 -16.67 -7.06 -8.37
C ILE A 128 -16.52 -6.85 -9.88
N GLU A 129 -17.16 -7.67 -10.72
CA GLU A 129 -17.11 -7.44 -12.18
C GLU A 129 -17.80 -6.14 -12.59
N GLN A 130 -18.90 -5.76 -11.93
CA GLN A 130 -19.51 -4.45 -12.14
C GLN A 130 -18.56 -3.30 -11.78
N LEU A 131 -17.78 -3.42 -10.70
CA LEU A 131 -16.76 -2.42 -10.35
C LEU A 131 -15.68 -2.34 -11.45
N VAL A 132 -15.21 -3.49 -11.94
CA VAL A 132 -14.23 -3.54 -13.05
C VAL A 132 -14.77 -2.82 -14.29
N ASP A 133 -16.03 -3.03 -14.66
CA ASP A 133 -16.60 -2.35 -15.83
C ASP A 133 -16.83 -0.85 -15.60
N LYS A 134 -17.28 -0.46 -14.40
CA LYS A 134 -17.49 0.96 -14.04
C LYS A 134 -16.19 1.76 -14.02
N LEU A 135 -15.08 1.14 -13.59
CA LEU A 135 -13.77 1.80 -13.50
C LEU A 135 -13.21 2.24 -14.86
N ASP A 136 -13.68 1.70 -15.99
CA ASP A 136 -13.30 2.24 -17.30
C ASP A 136 -13.74 3.70 -17.48
N ASN A 137 -14.83 4.12 -16.82
CA ASN A 137 -15.46 5.42 -17.05
C ASN A 137 -15.63 6.26 -15.79
N ARG A 138 -15.46 5.68 -14.60
CA ARG A 138 -15.72 6.36 -13.32
C ARG A 138 -14.52 6.27 -12.40
N LYS A 139 -14.21 7.38 -11.72
CA LYS A 139 -13.15 7.46 -10.71
C LYS A 139 -13.41 6.45 -9.61
N GLY A 140 -12.36 5.79 -9.14
CA GLY A 140 -12.48 4.73 -8.15
C GLY A 140 -11.27 3.82 -8.10
N VAL A 141 -11.38 2.81 -7.24
CA VAL A 141 -10.30 1.88 -6.92
C VAL A 141 -10.87 0.48 -6.77
N LEU A 142 -10.14 -0.51 -7.27
CA LEU A 142 -10.30 -1.92 -6.92
C LEU A 142 -8.95 -2.51 -6.56
N PHE A 143 -8.82 -3.00 -5.33
CA PHE A 143 -7.73 -3.83 -4.86
C PHE A 143 -8.17 -5.29 -4.83
N ALA A 144 -7.27 -6.19 -5.24
CA ALA A 144 -7.55 -7.61 -5.28
C ALA A 144 -6.29 -8.43 -4.97
N SER A 145 -6.37 -9.27 -3.94
CA SER A 145 -5.41 -10.36 -3.72
C SER A 145 -5.98 -11.64 -4.33
N SER A 146 -5.37 -12.11 -5.42
CA SER A 146 -5.73 -13.39 -6.06
C SER A 146 -4.79 -14.53 -5.66
N TYR A 147 -3.77 -14.21 -4.86
CA TYR A 147 -2.75 -15.13 -4.38
C TYR A 147 -2.99 -15.54 -2.92
N GLU A 148 -2.64 -16.76 -2.58
CA GLU A 148 -2.75 -17.29 -1.23
C GLU A 148 -1.40 -17.85 -0.81
N TYR A 149 -0.93 -17.43 0.37
CA TYR A 149 0.26 -17.99 0.99
C TYR A 149 0.04 -18.15 2.49
N PRO A 150 0.13 -19.37 3.04
CA PRO A 150 -0.11 -19.68 4.45
C PRO A 150 0.55 -18.70 5.40
N GLY A 151 -0.23 -18.14 6.33
CA GLY A 151 0.22 -17.17 7.32
C GLY A 151 0.72 -15.83 6.77
N ARG A 152 0.56 -15.53 5.46
CA ARG A 152 1.12 -14.32 4.84
C ARG A 152 0.18 -13.55 3.91
N TYR A 153 -0.55 -14.22 3.02
CA TYR A 153 -1.50 -13.58 2.09
C TYR A 153 -2.80 -14.37 2.00
N GLY A 154 -3.92 -13.71 2.25
CA GLY A 154 -5.28 -14.21 2.01
C GLY A 154 -5.85 -13.71 0.68
N ARG A 155 -6.92 -14.35 0.20
CA ARG A 155 -7.61 -13.93 -1.02
C ARG A 155 -8.81 -13.04 -0.71
N TRP A 156 -8.80 -11.84 -1.26
CA TRP A 156 -9.85 -10.86 -1.01
C TRP A 156 -9.93 -9.83 -2.14
N SER A 157 -11.01 -9.07 -2.17
CA SER A 157 -11.16 -7.90 -3.03
C SER A 157 -11.89 -6.79 -2.29
N LEU A 158 -11.45 -5.56 -2.51
CA LEU A 158 -12.02 -4.35 -1.92
C LEU A 158 -12.05 -3.27 -2.99
N GLY A 159 -13.18 -2.62 -3.20
CA GLY A 159 -13.25 -1.55 -4.19
C GLY A 159 -14.50 -0.70 -4.12
N PHE A 160 -14.44 0.41 -4.84
CA PHE A 160 -15.46 1.44 -4.91
C PHE A 160 -15.34 2.25 -6.21
N VAL A 161 -16.41 2.99 -6.52
CA VAL A 161 -16.44 4.02 -7.57
C VAL A 161 -17.24 5.21 -7.06
N ASP A 162 -17.10 6.35 -7.74
CA ASP A 162 -17.79 7.60 -7.43
C ASP A 162 -17.49 8.17 -6.02
N PRO A 163 -16.22 8.20 -5.59
CA PRO A 163 -15.87 8.72 -4.26
C PRO A 163 -16.30 10.20 -4.11
N PRO A 164 -16.79 10.63 -2.93
CA PRO A 164 -17.13 12.04 -2.70
C PRO A 164 -15.97 13.02 -2.78
N LEU A 165 -14.78 12.63 -2.33
CA LEU A 165 -13.61 13.52 -2.30
C LEU A 165 -12.42 12.92 -3.04
N GLU A 166 -11.66 13.81 -3.67
CA GLU A 166 -10.33 13.55 -4.24
C GLU A 166 -9.30 14.49 -3.59
N VAL A 167 -8.12 13.97 -3.28
CA VAL A 167 -6.97 14.70 -2.76
C VAL A 167 -5.84 14.50 -3.77
N SER A 168 -5.45 15.56 -4.47
CA SER A 168 -4.38 15.52 -5.46
C SER A 168 -3.32 16.57 -5.17
N GLY A 169 -2.05 16.22 -5.30
CA GLY A 169 -0.95 17.15 -5.02
C GLY A 169 0.29 16.91 -5.86
N LYS A 170 1.07 17.98 -6.02
CA LYS A 170 2.37 17.99 -6.69
C LYS A 170 3.28 19.01 -6.01
N GLY A 171 4.49 18.59 -5.68
CA GLY A 171 5.43 19.42 -4.93
C GLY A 171 4.81 19.87 -3.62
N GLN A 172 4.60 21.17 -3.47
CA GLN A 172 4.03 21.76 -2.24
C GLN A 172 2.57 22.20 -2.41
N GLN A 173 1.97 22.00 -3.58
CA GLN A 173 0.58 22.36 -3.83
C GLN A 173 -0.30 21.12 -3.71
N CYS A 174 -1.40 21.23 -2.94
CA CYS A 174 -2.41 20.18 -2.81
C CYS A 174 -3.79 20.76 -3.06
N THR A 175 -4.67 20.00 -3.70
CA THR A 175 -6.08 20.34 -3.91
C THR A 175 -6.95 19.21 -3.39
N ILE A 176 -7.94 19.53 -2.56
CA ILE A 176 -9.00 18.61 -2.13
C ILE A 176 -10.29 19.04 -2.81
N THR A 177 -10.88 18.16 -3.61
CA THR A 177 -12.00 18.44 -4.51
C THR A 177 -13.22 17.62 -4.11
N ALA A 178 -14.37 18.27 -4.02
CA ALA A 178 -15.67 17.61 -3.99
C ALA A 178 -16.02 17.12 -5.40
N LEU A 179 -16.20 15.81 -5.56
CA LEU A 179 -16.48 15.18 -6.86
C LEU A 179 -17.98 15.05 -7.16
N ASN A 180 -18.82 15.20 -6.13
CA ASN A 180 -20.27 15.14 -6.22
C ASN A 180 -20.90 15.90 -5.03
N SER A 181 -22.24 16.01 -5.01
CA SER A 181 -22.98 16.72 -3.96
C SER A 181 -22.76 16.16 -2.55
N ARG A 182 -22.32 14.90 -2.42
CA ARG A 182 -21.96 14.32 -1.12
C ARG A 182 -20.60 14.84 -0.65
N GLY A 183 -19.66 15.06 -1.57
CA GLY A 183 -18.39 15.73 -1.29
C GLY A 183 -18.57 17.17 -0.84
N GLU A 184 -19.55 17.89 -1.41
CA GLU A 184 -19.90 19.27 -1.04
C GLU A 184 -20.32 19.37 0.44
N VAL A 185 -21.06 18.38 0.95
CA VAL A 185 -21.44 18.30 2.37
C VAL A 185 -20.22 18.10 3.28
N ILE A 186 -19.20 17.37 2.82
CA ILE A 186 -18.01 17.02 3.61
C ILE A 186 -16.98 18.17 3.61
N LEU A 187 -16.90 18.92 2.51
CA LEU A 187 -15.87 19.93 2.26
C LEU A 187 -15.70 20.98 3.38
N PRO A 188 -16.76 21.48 4.07
CA PRO A 188 -16.60 22.38 5.20
C PRO A 188 -15.72 21.83 6.33
N ALA A 189 -15.85 20.55 6.69
CA ALA A 189 -14.98 19.93 7.71
C ALA A 189 -13.52 19.85 7.25
N VAL A 190 -13.30 19.64 5.95
CA VAL A 190 -11.96 19.67 5.35
C VAL A 190 -11.37 21.07 5.43
N ILE A 191 -12.15 22.10 5.12
CA ILE A 191 -11.71 23.50 5.20
C ILE A 191 -11.29 23.84 6.64
N ASP A 192 -12.10 23.49 7.63
CA ASP A 192 -11.78 23.71 9.05
C ASP A 192 -10.48 23.00 9.46
N ALA A 193 -10.28 21.76 8.99
CA ALA A 193 -9.04 21.01 9.23
C ALA A 193 -7.82 21.67 8.56
N MET A 194 -7.96 22.20 7.35
CA MET A 194 -6.89 22.92 6.66
C MET A 194 -6.56 24.24 7.36
N GLU A 195 -7.56 25.01 7.81
CA GLU A 195 -7.33 26.26 8.56
C GLU A 195 -6.60 25.99 9.87
N LYS A 196 -6.93 24.89 10.58
CA LYS A 196 -6.15 24.44 11.74
C LYS A 196 -4.70 24.11 11.36
N LEU A 197 -4.50 23.34 10.30
CA LEU A 197 -3.17 22.96 9.83
C LEU A 197 -2.32 24.19 9.42
N ARG A 198 -2.95 25.23 8.90
CA ARG A 198 -2.34 26.54 8.63
C ARG A 198 -1.97 27.27 9.92
N ALA A 199 -2.86 27.31 10.91
CA ALA A 199 -2.59 27.91 12.21
C ALA A 199 -1.42 27.23 12.93
N ASP A 200 -1.25 25.92 12.73
CA ASP A 200 -0.13 25.12 13.23
C ASP A 200 1.19 25.33 12.44
N GLY A 201 1.17 26.18 11.40
CA GLY A 201 2.37 26.59 10.64
C GLY A 201 2.79 25.64 9.52
N PHE A 202 1.95 24.68 9.12
CA PHE A 202 2.28 23.73 8.04
C PHE A 202 1.85 24.22 6.65
N LEU A 203 0.92 25.17 6.57
CA LEU A 203 0.43 25.74 5.31
C LEU A 203 0.76 27.23 5.23
N GLU A 204 1.21 27.67 4.07
CA GLU A 204 1.45 29.08 3.76
C GLU A 204 0.14 29.78 3.38
N SER A 205 -0.69 29.12 2.57
CA SER A 205 -1.95 29.69 2.08
C SER A 205 -3.03 28.63 1.87
N ILE A 206 -4.27 29.08 1.94
CA ILE A 206 -5.47 28.31 1.65
C ILE A 206 -6.32 29.15 0.70
N HIS A 207 -6.81 28.53 -0.37
CA HIS A 207 -7.75 29.11 -1.31
C HIS A 207 -8.97 28.19 -1.41
N VAL A 208 -10.12 28.71 -1.00
CA VAL A 208 -11.39 27.99 -1.00
C VAL A 208 -12.25 28.47 -2.15
N VAL A 209 -12.80 27.54 -2.90
CA VAL A 209 -13.95 27.76 -3.77
C VAL A 209 -15.10 26.96 -3.18
N GLU A 210 -16.09 27.69 -2.63
CA GLU A 210 -17.22 27.11 -1.90
C GLU A 210 -17.86 25.94 -2.68
N ASP A 211 -18.14 24.86 -1.95
CA ASP A 211 -18.74 23.62 -2.45
C ASP A 211 -18.01 22.98 -3.66
N GLN A 212 -16.78 23.36 -3.99
CA GLN A 212 -16.04 22.75 -5.10
C GLN A 212 -14.70 22.18 -4.66
N PHE A 213 -13.80 23.03 -4.16
CA PHE A 213 -12.48 22.57 -3.76
C PHE A 213 -11.82 23.51 -2.75
N VAL A 214 -10.87 22.95 -2.00
CA VAL A 214 -9.88 23.71 -1.24
C VAL A 214 -8.50 23.41 -1.78
N ARG A 215 -7.76 24.47 -2.12
CA ARG A 215 -6.37 24.38 -2.55
C ARG A 215 -5.48 24.95 -1.46
N VAL A 216 -4.43 24.21 -1.12
CA VAL A 216 -3.48 24.61 -0.09
C VAL A 216 -2.06 24.64 -0.65
N GLN A 217 -1.28 25.58 -0.13
CA GLN A 217 0.15 25.66 -0.35
C GLN A 217 0.84 25.25 0.94
N VAL A 218 1.55 24.13 0.91
CA VAL A 218 2.37 23.65 2.03
C VAL A 218 3.61 24.53 2.15
N VAL A 219 4.01 24.83 3.40
CA VAL A 219 5.24 25.56 3.67
C VAL A 219 6.45 24.77 3.15
N PRO A 220 7.46 25.42 2.54
CA PRO A 220 8.68 24.73 2.16
C PRO A 220 9.36 24.07 3.38
N PRO A 221 9.86 22.83 3.26
CA PRO A 221 10.61 22.22 4.34
C PRO A 221 11.84 23.06 4.66
N ALA A 222 12.24 23.06 5.94
CA ALA A 222 13.46 23.73 6.35
C ALA A 222 14.69 23.14 5.62
N ALA A 223 15.78 23.91 5.53
CA ALA A 223 16.98 23.45 4.85
C ALA A 223 17.59 22.23 5.57
N VAL A 224 18.01 21.22 4.81
CA VAL A 224 18.67 20.05 5.40
C VAL A 224 19.89 20.48 6.19
N GLY A 225 20.01 19.97 7.43
CA GLY A 225 21.04 20.38 8.40
C GLY A 225 20.60 21.50 9.35
N SER A 226 19.42 22.12 9.15
CA SER A 226 18.84 23.08 10.09
C SER A 226 17.90 22.45 11.13
N PHE A 227 17.69 21.14 11.06
CA PHE A 227 16.85 20.35 11.95
C PHE A 227 17.50 18.98 12.18
N ASN A 228 17.11 18.28 13.25
CA ASN A 228 17.62 16.94 13.55
C ASN A 228 17.08 15.93 12.53
N GLU A 229 17.88 14.93 12.14
CA GLU A 229 17.47 13.91 11.16
C GLU A 229 16.14 13.20 11.53
N GLU A 230 15.89 13.03 12.83
CA GLU A 230 14.65 12.45 13.38
C GLU A 230 13.39 13.27 13.03
N ASP A 231 13.54 14.57 12.80
CA ASP A 231 12.45 15.49 12.46
C ASP A 231 12.27 15.65 10.93
N ARG A 232 13.06 14.94 10.11
CA ARG A 232 13.01 15.04 8.64
C ARG A 232 11.65 14.67 8.07
N SER A 233 11.07 13.56 8.52
CA SER A 233 9.75 13.11 8.09
C SER A 233 8.59 13.95 8.65
N ARG A 234 8.88 14.78 9.66
CA ARG A 234 7.93 15.70 10.31
C ARG A 234 7.92 17.08 9.66
N GLN A 235 8.86 17.37 8.76
CA GLN A 235 8.85 18.62 8.01
C GLN A 235 7.53 18.76 7.20
N PRO A 236 7.04 20.00 7.01
CA PRO A 236 5.88 20.25 6.16
C PRO A 236 6.04 19.62 4.78
N SER A 237 5.03 18.86 4.37
CA SER A 237 4.97 18.14 3.09
C SER A 237 3.52 17.85 2.74
N LEU A 238 3.26 17.26 1.56
CA LEU A 238 1.93 16.76 1.22
C LEU A 238 1.39 15.75 2.25
N PHE A 239 2.28 15.04 2.95
CA PHE A 239 1.88 14.14 4.03
C PHE A 239 1.32 14.88 5.25
N SER A 240 1.62 16.17 5.47
CA SER A 240 0.94 16.95 6.51
C SER A 240 -0.56 17.11 6.21
N VAL A 241 -0.91 17.34 4.95
CA VAL A 241 -2.31 17.39 4.50
C VAL A 241 -2.97 16.01 4.65
N VAL A 242 -2.31 14.95 4.17
CA VAL A 242 -2.83 13.57 4.28
C VAL A 242 -3.06 13.18 5.74
N ARG A 243 -2.10 13.45 6.64
CA ARG A 243 -2.24 13.18 8.08
C ARG A 243 -3.42 13.95 8.69
N SER A 244 -3.58 15.23 8.36
CA SER A 244 -4.71 16.03 8.82
C SER A 244 -6.07 15.45 8.37
N LEU A 245 -6.14 14.86 7.17
CA LEU A 245 -7.36 14.21 6.68
C LEU A 245 -7.61 12.84 7.35
N VAL A 246 -6.56 12.05 7.56
CA VAL A 246 -6.64 10.81 8.34
C VAL A 246 -7.07 11.10 9.79
N ASP A 247 -6.64 12.22 10.35
CA ASP A 247 -7.11 12.74 11.63
C ASP A 247 -8.57 13.19 11.59
N LEU A 248 -8.97 13.92 10.55
CA LEU A 248 -10.34 14.37 10.39
C LEU A 248 -11.35 13.23 10.30
N PHE A 249 -11.09 12.21 9.46
CA PHE A 249 -12.03 11.12 9.19
C PHE A 249 -11.84 9.89 10.07
N GLY A 250 -10.75 9.83 10.82
CA GLY A 250 -10.46 8.74 11.71
C GLY A 250 -11.42 8.64 12.89
N TYR A 251 -11.88 7.44 13.24
CA TYR A 251 -12.76 7.23 14.39
C TYR A 251 -12.43 5.93 15.14
N GLN A 252 -12.75 5.90 16.44
CA GLN A 252 -12.54 4.75 17.32
C GLN A 252 -13.61 3.67 17.07
N ASP A 253 -13.23 2.41 17.25
CA ASP A 253 -14.10 1.23 17.13
C ASP A 253 -14.90 1.17 15.82
N GLY A 254 -14.35 1.80 14.78
CA GLY A 254 -14.97 1.87 13.49
C GLY A 254 -14.90 0.59 12.69
N ASP A 255 -15.45 0.61 11.47
CA ASP A 255 -15.39 -0.55 10.57
C ASP A 255 -13.98 -0.88 10.05
N GLY A 256 -13.00 0.01 10.24
CA GLY A 256 -11.63 -0.16 9.78
C GLY A 256 -11.48 -0.08 8.25
N GLN A 257 -12.51 0.37 7.52
CA GLN A 257 -12.52 0.49 6.06
C GLN A 257 -12.72 1.92 5.58
N LEU A 258 -13.24 2.85 6.38
CA LEU A 258 -13.20 4.24 5.97
C LEU A 258 -11.76 4.76 6.00
N GLY A 259 -11.26 5.22 4.86
CA GLY A 259 -9.89 5.71 4.74
C GLY A 259 -9.62 6.37 3.39
N LEU A 260 -8.37 6.77 3.19
CA LEU A 260 -7.91 7.33 1.93
C LEU A 260 -7.31 6.23 1.06
N TYR A 261 -7.73 6.17 -0.20
CA TYR A 261 -7.34 5.12 -1.14
C TYR A 261 -6.88 5.70 -2.46
N GLY A 262 -5.71 5.29 -2.96
CA GLY A 262 -5.21 5.75 -4.23
C GLY A 262 -3.73 5.42 -4.42
N ALA A 263 -2.95 6.39 -4.88
CA ALA A 263 -1.57 6.22 -5.27
C ALA A 263 -0.66 7.36 -4.78
N PHE A 264 0.56 6.98 -4.41
CA PHE A 264 1.70 7.88 -4.23
C PHE A 264 2.69 7.67 -5.39
N GLY A 265 2.99 8.73 -6.11
CA GLY A 265 4.02 8.74 -7.14
C GLY A 265 5.42 8.75 -6.51
N TYR A 266 6.39 8.19 -7.22
CA TYR A 266 7.79 8.09 -6.74
C TYR A 266 8.37 9.45 -6.32
N ASP A 267 8.06 10.50 -7.07
CA ASP A 267 8.60 11.86 -6.87
C ASP A 267 8.21 12.50 -5.53
N VAL A 268 7.27 11.91 -4.77
CA VAL A 268 6.96 12.34 -3.39
C VAL A 268 8.19 12.26 -2.48
N THR A 269 9.15 11.37 -2.78
CA THR A 269 10.42 11.25 -2.05
C THR A 269 11.23 12.55 -2.03
N PHE A 270 11.12 13.36 -3.08
CA PHE A 270 11.86 14.63 -3.21
C PHE A 270 11.37 15.73 -2.26
N GLN A 271 10.30 15.48 -1.50
CA GLN A 271 9.88 16.35 -0.41
C GLN A 271 10.66 16.10 0.88
N PHE A 272 11.37 14.97 0.97
CA PHE A 272 12.12 14.53 2.15
C PHE A 272 13.62 14.44 1.89
N GLU A 273 14.00 14.07 0.66
CA GLU A 273 15.40 13.88 0.26
C GLU A 273 15.89 15.05 -0.61
N PRO A 274 17.04 15.68 -0.27
CA PRO A 274 17.60 16.81 -1.02
C PRO A 274 18.32 16.35 -2.29
N ILE A 275 17.59 15.69 -3.20
CA ILE A 275 18.14 15.17 -4.45
C ILE A 275 17.99 16.21 -5.56
N LYS A 276 19.10 16.53 -6.23
CA LYS A 276 19.08 17.36 -7.43
C LYS A 276 18.38 16.61 -8.56
N LYS A 277 17.22 17.13 -8.99
CA LYS A 277 16.50 16.60 -10.15
C LYS A 277 17.32 16.81 -11.43
N THR A 278 17.59 15.74 -12.15
CA THR A 278 18.35 15.75 -13.42
C THR A 278 17.53 15.29 -14.62
N GLN A 279 16.36 14.72 -14.38
CA GLN A 279 15.44 14.25 -15.41
C GLN A 279 14.27 15.22 -15.51
N GLU A 280 13.83 15.48 -16.74
CA GLU A 280 12.61 16.25 -16.99
C GLU A 280 11.40 15.46 -16.47
N ARG A 281 10.41 16.20 -15.95
CA ARG A 281 9.16 15.64 -15.44
C ARG A 281 8.02 16.21 -16.24
N ASP A 282 7.02 15.37 -16.43
CA ASP A 282 5.75 15.79 -16.98
C ASP A 282 5.13 16.85 -16.05
N PRO A 283 4.82 18.07 -16.54
CA PRO A 283 4.24 19.11 -15.71
C PRO A 283 2.85 18.74 -15.18
N GLU A 284 2.16 17.78 -15.80
CA GLU A 284 0.85 17.29 -15.34
C GLU A 284 0.96 16.11 -14.36
N GLN A 285 2.15 15.52 -14.19
CA GLN A 285 2.36 14.43 -13.21
C GLN A 285 1.97 14.86 -11.80
N ARG A 286 1.18 14.01 -11.14
CA ARG A 286 0.74 14.16 -9.74
C ARG A 286 1.65 13.32 -8.83
N ASP A 287 2.03 13.86 -7.69
CA ASP A 287 2.83 13.15 -6.68
C ASP A 287 1.94 12.33 -5.74
N ILE A 288 0.71 12.79 -5.49
CA ILE A 288 -0.32 12.02 -4.77
C ILE A 288 -1.65 12.14 -5.49
N LEU A 289 -2.44 11.06 -5.46
CA LEU A 289 -3.87 11.09 -5.69
C LEU A 289 -4.56 10.07 -4.81
N LEU A 290 -5.44 10.54 -3.93
CA LEU A 290 -6.17 9.72 -2.97
C LEU A 290 -7.66 10.07 -3.01
N TYR A 291 -8.51 9.08 -2.79
CA TYR A 291 -9.95 9.24 -2.69
C TYR A 291 -10.44 8.92 -1.28
N LEU A 292 -11.46 9.67 -0.83
CA LEU A 292 -12.29 9.26 0.30
C LEU A 292 -13.58 8.65 -0.27
N PRO A 293 -13.83 7.34 -0.13
CA PRO A 293 -15.05 6.70 -0.59
C PRO A 293 -16.18 6.81 0.44
N ASP A 294 -17.41 6.62 -0.03
CA ASP A 294 -18.61 6.52 0.81
C ASP A 294 -19.47 5.28 0.52
N GLU A 295 -18.96 4.39 -0.32
CA GLU A 295 -19.49 3.05 -0.52
C GLU A 295 -18.34 2.11 -0.91
N ILE A 296 -18.13 1.05 -0.15
CA ILE A 296 -17.04 0.09 -0.36
C ILE A 296 -17.64 -1.31 -0.45
N THR A 297 -17.34 -2.02 -1.53
CA THR A 297 -17.63 -3.44 -1.67
C THR A 297 -16.44 -4.27 -1.22
N VAL A 298 -16.69 -5.23 -0.35
CA VAL A 298 -15.68 -6.15 0.18
C VAL A 298 -16.08 -7.60 -0.06
N VAL A 299 -15.12 -8.40 -0.50
CA VAL A 299 -15.27 -9.84 -0.71
C VAL A 299 -14.05 -10.54 -0.14
N ASP A 300 -14.25 -11.35 0.89
CA ASP A 300 -13.25 -12.25 1.45
C ASP A 300 -13.52 -13.66 0.90
N GLN A 301 -12.59 -14.18 0.09
CA GLN A 301 -12.75 -15.48 -0.55
C GLN A 301 -12.49 -16.64 0.42
N ASP A 302 -11.68 -16.40 1.46
CA ASP A 302 -11.25 -17.43 2.40
C ASP A 302 -12.30 -17.63 3.48
N LYS A 303 -12.86 -16.53 4.01
CA LYS A 303 -14.00 -16.55 4.93
C LYS A 303 -15.33 -16.82 4.21
N ARG A 304 -15.32 -16.77 2.87
CA ARG A 304 -16.53 -16.88 2.02
C ARG A 304 -17.60 -15.87 2.41
N ASP A 305 -17.15 -14.65 2.67
CA ASP A 305 -17.99 -13.58 3.15
C ASP A 305 -17.88 -12.35 2.25
N ALA A 306 -18.98 -11.61 2.12
CA ALA A 306 -19.01 -10.42 1.29
C ALA A 306 -20.03 -9.41 1.79
N TRP A 307 -19.74 -8.12 1.66
CA TRP A 307 -20.62 -7.05 2.10
C TRP A 307 -20.33 -5.75 1.35
N VAL A 308 -21.28 -4.83 1.44
CA VAL A 308 -21.11 -3.42 1.06
C VAL A 308 -21.25 -2.58 2.32
N ILE A 309 -20.32 -1.67 2.54
CA ILE A 309 -20.43 -0.62 3.56
C ILE A 309 -20.75 0.69 2.84
N SER A 310 -21.84 1.34 3.22
CA SER A 310 -22.20 2.66 2.72
C SER A 310 -22.19 3.67 3.87
N TYR A 311 -21.50 4.79 3.68
CA TYR A 311 -21.33 5.83 4.67
C TYR A 311 -22.24 7.01 4.36
N ASP A 312 -22.84 7.59 5.39
CA ASP A 312 -23.45 8.91 5.34
C ASP A 312 -22.76 9.84 6.33
N PHE A 313 -22.40 11.03 5.86
CA PHE A 313 -21.68 12.05 6.62
C PHE A 313 -22.63 13.18 7.00
N SER A 314 -22.48 13.71 8.20
CA SER A 314 -23.17 14.92 8.65
C SER A 314 -22.16 15.94 9.18
N VAL A 315 -22.19 17.14 8.59
CA VAL A 315 -21.30 18.28 8.88
C VAL A 315 -22.15 19.54 8.90
N ASN A 316 -22.02 20.36 9.95
CA ASN A 316 -22.73 21.65 10.08
C ASN A 316 -24.25 21.56 9.81
N ASN A 317 -24.91 20.54 10.35
CA ASN A 317 -26.34 20.22 10.16
C ASN A 317 -26.76 19.87 8.71
N LYS A 318 -25.84 19.78 7.75
CA LYS A 318 -26.07 19.17 6.45
C LYS A 318 -25.73 17.68 6.53
N THR A 319 -26.44 16.84 5.79
CA THR A 319 -26.19 15.40 5.74
C THR A 319 -26.17 14.90 4.30
N THR A 320 -25.35 13.88 4.04
CA THR A 320 -25.37 13.17 2.77
C THR A 320 -26.52 12.18 2.69
N GLN A 321 -27.22 11.87 3.79
CA GLN A 321 -28.32 10.92 3.79
C GLN A 321 -29.41 11.36 2.77
N GLY A 322 -29.77 10.45 1.87
CA GLY A 322 -30.73 10.71 0.80
C GLY A 322 -30.15 11.39 -0.45
N LEU A 323 -28.90 11.85 -0.42
CA LEU A 323 -28.20 12.31 -1.63
C LEU A 323 -27.72 11.11 -2.47
N PRO A 324 -27.83 11.17 -3.81
CA PRO A 324 -27.42 10.07 -4.67
C PRO A 324 -25.91 9.83 -4.59
N ARG A 325 -25.52 8.55 -4.55
CA ARG A 325 -24.13 8.13 -4.80
C ARG A 325 -23.92 8.08 -6.32
N GLY A 326 -22.91 8.78 -6.81
CA GLY A 326 -22.67 8.89 -8.24
C GLY A 326 -21.61 9.90 -8.59
N GLY A 327 -21.03 9.75 -9.77
CA GLY A 327 -20.02 10.64 -10.32
C GLY A 327 -20.32 10.94 -11.77
N SER A 328 -19.56 11.87 -12.34
CA SER A 328 -19.59 12.14 -13.78
C SER A 328 -18.95 10.99 -14.56
N ASP A 329 -19.64 10.50 -15.60
CA ASP A 329 -19.03 9.57 -16.56
C ASP A 329 -17.94 10.27 -17.37
N ALA A 330 -16.73 9.74 -17.31
CA ALA A 330 -15.57 10.15 -18.09
C ALA A 330 -15.05 8.94 -18.86
N PRO A 331 -15.58 8.66 -20.07
CA PRO A 331 -15.29 7.43 -20.76
C PRO A 331 -13.83 7.34 -21.19
N PHE A 332 -13.28 6.12 -21.12
CA PHE A 332 -11.91 5.83 -21.55
C PHE A 332 -11.63 6.37 -22.97
N LYS A 333 -10.58 7.19 -23.07
CA LYS A 333 -10.08 7.70 -24.35
C LYS A 333 -8.95 6.82 -24.87
N HIS A 334 -9.23 6.10 -25.95
CA HIS A 334 -8.24 5.33 -26.69
C HIS A 334 -7.26 6.24 -27.45
N PHE A 335 -6.08 5.70 -27.78
CA PHE A 335 -5.08 6.42 -28.56
C PHE A 335 -5.61 6.71 -29.97
N GLN A 336 -5.50 7.97 -30.42
CA GLN A 336 -5.94 8.38 -31.75
C GLN A 336 -4.72 8.69 -32.64
N GLU A 337 -4.55 7.90 -33.70
CA GLU A 337 -3.45 8.07 -34.65
C GLU A 337 -3.47 9.49 -35.25
N GLY A 338 -2.29 10.12 -35.33
CA GLY A 338 -2.13 11.46 -35.88
C GLY A 338 -2.53 12.62 -34.96
N LYS A 339 -3.20 12.37 -33.82
CA LYS A 339 -3.55 13.43 -32.84
C LYS A 339 -2.59 13.53 -31.66
N GLN A 340 -1.85 12.46 -31.38
CA GLN A 340 -0.98 12.36 -30.22
C GLN A 340 0.42 11.94 -30.66
N LYS A 341 1.45 12.57 -30.10
CA LYS A 341 2.83 12.10 -30.25
C LYS A 341 2.97 10.77 -29.49
N PHE A 342 3.61 9.80 -30.10
CA PHE A 342 3.85 8.50 -29.49
C PHE A 342 5.34 8.18 -29.48
N GLN A 343 5.84 7.85 -28.28
CA GLN A 343 7.20 7.38 -28.08
C GLN A 343 7.14 6.03 -27.36
N ALA A 344 7.45 4.95 -28.07
CA ALA A 344 7.32 3.58 -27.58
C ALA A 344 8.20 3.25 -26.36
N ARG A 345 9.26 4.02 -26.13
CA ARG A 345 10.11 3.91 -24.93
C ARG A 345 10.78 5.23 -24.59
N ASP A 346 11.06 5.46 -23.31
CA ASP A 346 11.77 6.66 -22.84
C ASP A 346 13.29 6.58 -23.03
N THR A 347 13.84 5.37 -23.09
CA THR A 347 15.27 5.11 -23.17
C THR A 347 15.63 4.58 -24.56
N PRO A 348 16.48 5.26 -25.34
CA PRO A 348 16.90 4.77 -26.66
C PRO A 348 17.62 3.42 -26.59
N ASN A 349 17.62 2.68 -27.71
CA ASN A 349 18.36 1.42 -27.82
C ASN A 349 19.84 1.63 -27.43
N SER A 350 20.42 0.66 -26.73
CA SER A 350 21.79 0.66 -26.17
C SER A 350 22.08 1.64 -25.02
N GLU A 351 21.25 2.66 -24.77
CA GLU A 351 21.48 3.60 -23.66
C GLU A 351 21.28 2.96 -22.30
N PHE A 352 20.33 2.03 -22.17
CA PHE A 352 20.15 1.29 -20.91
C PHE A 352 21.41 0.51 -20.50
N SER A 353 22.08 -0.13 -21.47
CA SER A 353 23.35 -0.84 -21.23
C SER A 353 24.46 0.10 -20.78
N LYS A 354 24.53 1.31 -21.35
CA LYS A 354 25.51 2.33 -20.91
C LYS A 354 25.26 2.76 -19.46
N SER A 355 23.99 2.91 -19.06
CA SER A 355 23.63 3.20 -17.66
C SER A 355 24.06 2.08 -16.71
N VAL A 356 23.95 0.82 -17.14
CA VAL A 356 24.45 -0.34 -16.37
C VAL A 356 25.97 -0.31 -16.24
N GLU A 357 26.70 -0.06 -17.33
CA GLU A 357 28.17 0.04 -17.27
C GLU A 357 28.63 1.22 -16.41
N LYS A 358 27.91 2.34 -16.45
CA LYS A 358 28.15 3.46 -15.53
C LYS A 358 27.96 3.03 -14.07
N ALA A 359 26.85 2.36 -13.74
CA ALA A 359 26.60 1.87 -12.39
C ALA A 359 27.72 0.91 -11.91
N LYS A 360 28.20 0.01 -12.78
CA LYS A 360 29.35 -0.86 -12.46
C LYS A 360 30.62 -0.09 -12.11
N ASN A 361 30.91 0.98 -12.84
CA ASN A 361 32.05 1.83 -12.52
C ASN A 361 31.87 2.54 -11.18
N GLU A 362 30.67 3.01 -10.85
CA GLU A 362 30.36 3.61 -9.55
C GLU A 362 30.47 2.59 -8.40
N PHE A 363 30.07 1.33 -8.61
CA PHE A 363 30.30 0.23 -7.67
C PHE A 363 31.80 -0.01 -7.43
N ALA A 364 32.60 -0.03 -8.50
CA ALA A 364 34.04 -0.30 -8.41
C ALA A 364 34.81 0.75 -7.60
N ILE A 365 34.35 1.99 -7.58
CA ILE A 365 34.93 3.08 -6.79
C ILE A 365 34.22 3.32 -5.44
N GLY A 366 33.20 2.51 -5.12
CA GLY A 366 32.52 2.52 -3.82
C GLY A 366 31.47 3.62 -3.65
N ASN A 367 30.99 4.25 -4.72
CA ASN A 367 29.93 5.27 -4.65
C ASN A 367 28.54 4.67 -4.48
N LEU A 368 28.34 3.44 -4.97
CA LEU A 368 27.09 2.70 -4.86
C LEU A 368 27.38 1.30 -4.32
N PHE A 369 26.39 0.70 -3.65
CA PHE A 369 26.38 -0.73 -3.30
C PHE A 369 25.33 -1.48 -4.11
N GLU A 370 24.19 -0.83 -4.37
CA GLU A 370 23.11 -1.33 -5.20
C GLU A 370 22.44 -0.14 -5.93
N VAL A 371 21.93 -0.38 -7.14
CA VAL A 371 21.05 0.57 -7.84
C VAL A 371 20.07 -0.18 -8.73
N VAL A 372 18.79 0.22 -8.67
CA VAL A 372 17.74 -0.31 -9.53
C VAL A 372 17.47 0.69 -10.65
N LEU A 373 17.99 0.40 -11.85
CA LEU A 373 17.74 1.19 -13.04
C LEU A 373 16.41 0.77 -13.68
N SER A 374 15.62 1.75 -14.14
CA SER A 374 14.34 1.50 -14.83
C SER A 374 14.30 2.15 -16.21
N GLN A 375 13.46 1.61 -17.09
CA GLN A 375 13.07 2.22 -18.36
C GLN A 375 11.59 1.97 -18.61
N THR A 376 10.93 2.89 -19.32
CA THR A 376 9.49 2.80 -19.62
C THR A 376 9.28 2.30 -21.04
N PHE A 377 8.43 1.29 -21.19
CA PHE A 377 7.86 0.88 -22.48
C PHE A 377 6.41 1.35 -22.57
N ARG A 378 5.96 1.70 -23.78
CA ARG A 378 4.63 2.23 -24.04
C ARG A 378 4.04 1.53 -25.25
N GLU A 379 2.75 1.21 -25.14
CA GLU A 379 1.95 0.66 -26.23
C GLU A 379 0.70 1.51 -26.43
N LYS A 380 0.23 1.55 -27.68
CA LYS A 380 -1.03 2.24 -28.04
C LYS A 380 -2.20 1.35 -27.62
N LEU A 381 -3.16 1.93 -26.91
CA LEU A 381 -4.40 1.24 -26.57
C LEU A 381 -5.50 1.64 -27.56
N ASP A 382 -6.12 0.65 -28.19
CA ASP A 382 -7.30 0.82 -29.04
C ASP A 382 -8.60 0.84 -28.21
N ALA A 383 -9.73 1.01 -28.89
CA ALA A 383 -11.05 1.07 -28.24
C ALA A 383 -11.49 -0.27 -27.61
N GLU A 384 -10.94 -1.39 -28.08
CA GLU A 384 -11.28 -2.74 -27.59
C GLU A 384 -10.42 -3.12 -26.37
N THR A 385 -9.23 -2.53 -26.25
CA THR A 385 -8.25 -2.79 -25.18
C THR A 385 -8.39 -1.75 -24.06
N LYS A 386 -9.58 -1.69 -23.47
CA LYS A 386 -9.86 -0.85 -22.31
C LYS A 386 -9.04 -1.27 -21.07
N PRO A 387 -8.82 -0.37 -20.10
CA PRO A 387 -8.15 -0.70 -18.84
C PRO A 387 -8.74 -1.94 -18.12
N SER A 388 -10.07 -2.11 -18.12
CA SER A 388 -10.74 -3.30 -17.56
C SER A 388 -10.31 -4.60 -18.24
N VAL A 389 -10.11 -4.59 -19.56
CA VAL A 389 -9.65 -5.75 -20.34
C VAL A 389 -8.20 -6.09 -19.97
N LEU A 390 -7.35 -5.08 -19.80
CA LEU A 390 -5.97 -5.26 -19.32
C LEU A 390 -5.95 -5.86 -17.92
N PHE A 391 -6.77 -5.34 -17.00
CA PHE A 391 -6.87 -5.85 -15.63
C PHE A 391 -7.30 -7.33 -15.61
N ARG A 392 -8.35 -7.69 -16.37
CA ARG A 392 -8.80 -9.09 -16.47
C ARG A 392 -7.73 -10.02 -17.03
N ARG A 393 -7.04 -9.60 -18.09
CA ARG A 393 -5.92 -10.36 -18.70
C ARG A 393 -4.77 -10.53 -17.70
N LEU A 394 -4.42 -9.47 -16.98
CA LEU A 394 -3.34 -9.49 -15.99
C LEU A 394 -3.68 -10.40 -14.81
N ARG A 395 -4.86 -10.25 -14.22
CA ARG A 395 -5.36 -11.07 -13.10
C ARG A 395 -5.39 -12.57 -13.45
N ALA A 396 -5.75 -12.91 -14.70
CA ALA A 396 -5.78 -14.30 -15.15
C ALA A 396 -4.39 -14.90 -15.39
N ARG A 397 -3.41 -14.09 -15.82
CA ARG A 397 -2.06 -14.56 -16.18
C ARG A 397 -1.08 -14.52 -15.02
N ASN A 398 -1.20 -13.53 -14.13
CA ASN A 398 -0.26 -13.27 -13.05
C ASN A 398 -1.01 -13.06 -11.72
N PRO A 399 -1.45 -14.14 -11.05
CA PRO A 399 -2.01 -14.03 -9.71
C PRO A 399 -1.00 -13.39 -8.76
N SER A 400 -1.45 -12.41 -7.98
CA SER A 400 -0.56 -11.63 -7.12
C SER A 400 -1.24 -11.27 -5.80
N PRO A 401 -0.46 -11.06 -4.72
CA PRO A 401 -1.00 -10.61 -3.44
C PRO A 401 -1.52 -9.17 -3.49
N TYR A 402 -1.01 -8.34 -4.42
CA TYR A 402 -1.36 -6.92 -4.53
C TYR A 402 -1.75 -6.55 -5.97
N GLY A 403 -2.91 -7.04 -6.42
CA GLY A 403 -3.55 -6.59 -7.65
C GLY A 403 -4.31 -5.28 -7.46
N PHE A 404 -4.26 -4.40 -8.46
CA PHE A 404 -4.98 -3.13 -8.42
C PHE A 404 -5.49 -2.69 -9.80
N PHE A 405 -6.65 -2.06 -9.80
CA PHE A 405 -7.21 -1.28 -10.90
C PHE A 405 -7.74 0.03 -10.34
N ILE A 406 -7.10 1.14 -10.70
CA ILE A 406 -7.43 2.47 -10.20
C ILE A 406 -7.69 3.39 -11.39
N ASN A 407 -8.83 4.07 -11.38
CA ASN A 407 -9.10 5.19 -12.27
C ASN A 407 -8.79 6.48 -11.50
N LEU A 408 -7.70 7.14 -11.88
CA LEU A 408 -7.20 8.37 -11.25
C LEU A 408 -7.83 9.64 -11.88
N GLY A 409 -8.80 9.49 -12.78
CA GLY A 409 -9.32 10.59 -13.59
C GLY A 409 -8.32 11.08 -14.64
N GLU A 410 -8.73 12.09 -15.41
CA GLU A 410 -7.85 12.77 -16.39
C GLU A 410 -7.19 11.82 -17.40
N ASP A 411 -7.92 10.77 -17.80
CA ASP A 411 -7.43 9.70 -18.70
C ASP A 411 -6.21 8.92 -18.14
N GLU A 412 -5.97 8.98 -16.82
CA GLU A 412 -4.93 8.25 -16.11
C GLU A 412 -5.51 7.04 -15.35
N TYR A 413 -4.93 5.87 -15.60
CA TYR A 413 -5.34 4.60 -15.02
C TYR A 413 -4.11 3.82 -14.54
N LEU A 414 -4.23 3.17 -13.39
CA LEU A 414 -3.23 2.23 -12.89
C LEU A 414 -3.83 0.82 -12.92
N VAL A 415 -3.16 -0.10 -13.62
CA VAL A 415 -3.53 -1.51 -13.68
C VAL A 415 -2.26 -2.31 -13.37
N GLY A 416 -2.29 -3.12 -12.31
CA GLY A 416 -1.10 -3.81 -11.85
C GLY A 416 -1.38 -5.06 -11.03
N ALA A 417 -0.31 -5.85 -10.88
CA ALA A 417 -0.27 -7.09 -10.10
C ALA A 417 1.12 -7.15 -9.44
N SER A 418 1.24 -6.54 -8.27
CA SER A 418 2.51 -6.46 -7.55
C SER A 418 2.76 -7.73 -6.72
N PRO A 419 3.94 -8.35 -6.83
CA PRO A 419 4.33 -9.47 -5.98
C PRO A 419 4.75 -9.03 -4.56
N GLU A 420 5.03 -7.74 -4.38
CA GLU A 420 5.73 -7.22 -3.21
C GLU A 420 4.93 -6.11 -2.52
N MET A 421 5.01 -6.13 -1.18
CA MET A 421 4.41 -5.14 -0.30
C MET A 421 5.41 -4.04 -0.02
N PHE A 422 5.03 -2.78 -0.22
CA PHE A 422 5.89 -1.66 0.18
C PHE A 422 5.98 -1.55 1.70
N VAL A 423 4.84 -1.30 2.36
CA VAL A 423 4.76 -1.28 3.83
C VAL A 423 3.34 -1.64 4.28
N ARG A 424 3.24 -2.31 5.41
CA ARG A 424 1.98 -2.56 6.11
C ARG A 424 2.08 -2.05 7.54
N CYS A 425 1.06 -1.30 7.94
CA CYS A 425 0.95 -0.70 9.26
C CYS A 425 -0.36 -1.18 9.89
N GLU A 426 -0.27 -1.93 10.99
CA GLU A 426 -1.45 -2.52 11.64
C GLU A 426 -1.42 -2.27 13.15
N PRO A 427 -2.56 -1.95 13.77
CA PRO A 427 -2.64 -1.88 15.22
C PRO A 427 -2.46 -3.27 15.84
N VAL A 428 -1.65 -3.37 16.90
CA VAL A 428 -1.45 -4.59 17.70
C VAL A 428 -1.66 -4.25 19.18
N TYR A 429 -2.60 -4.95 19.82
CA TYR A 429 -2.95 -4.72 21.23
C TYR A 429 -2.06 -5.50 22.19
N GLU A 430 -1.66 -6.72 21.80
CA GLU A 430 -0.69 -7.52 22.53
C GLU A 430 0.72 -7.13 22.10
N ASN A 431 1.43 -6.41 22.97
CA ASN A 431 2.83 -6.06 22.74
C ASN A 431 3.55 -5.81 24.07
N GLU A 432 4.88 -5.94 24.05
CA GLU A 432 5.76 -5.76 25.22
C GLU A 432 6.19 -4.30 25.44
N TYR A 433 5.77 -3.37 24.56
CA TYR A 433 6.31 -2.01 24.48
C TYR A 433 5.33 -0.92 24.96
N ARG A 434 4.02 -1.20 24.97
CA ARG A 434 2.96 -0.27 25.36
C ARG A 434 2.15 -0.84 26.53
N PRO A 435 1.58 0.02 27.39
CA PRO A 435 0.71 -0.43 28.47
C PRO A 435 -0.46 -1.29 27.97
N PRO A 436 -0.93 -2.28 28.76
CA PRO A 436 -2.09 -3.07 28.40
C PRO A 436 -3.30 -2.21 28.03
N GLY A 437 -3.95 -2.54 26.90
CA GLY A 437 -5.08 -1.79 26.37
C GLY A 437 -4.71 -0.60 25.48
N VAL A 438 -3.42 -0.25 25.35
CA VAL A 438 -2.94 0.74 24.40
C VAL A 438 -2.34 0.03 23.19
N PRO A 439 -2.95 0.13 21.99
CA PRO A 439 -2.39 -0.51 20.81
C PRO A 439 -1.08 0.16 20.37
N ALA A 440 -0.12 -0.66 19.96
CA ALA A 440 1.04 -0.22 19.20
C ALA A 440 0.75 -0.32 17.69
N LEU A 441 1.55 0.34 16.87
CA LEU A 441 1.51 0.17 15.42
C LEU A 441 2.64 -0.77 14.98
N ARG A 442 2.28 -1.94 14.47
CA ARG A 442 3.24 -2.85 13.85
C ARG A 442 3.50 -2.40 12.42
N VAL A 443 4.76 -2.10 12.11
CA VAL A 443 5.23 -1.72 10.77
C VAL A 443 6.01 -2.88 10.17
N GLU A 444 5.55 -3.38 9.03
CA GLU A 444 6.08 -4.57 8.39
C GLU A 444 6.38 -4.29 6.91
N THR A 445 7.50 -4.83 6.42
CA THR A 445 7.84 -4.94 5.01
C THR A 445 8.29 -6.37 4.75
N CYS A 446 8.34 -6.79 3.50
CA CYS A 446 8.94 -8.07 3.17
C CYS A 446 9.71 -7.94 1.85
N PRO A 447 10.99 -7.51 1.94
CA PRO A 447 11.79 -7.27 0.76
C PRO A 447 11.97 -8.58 -0.01
N ILE A 448 11.82 -8.52 -1.33
CA ILE A 448 12.04 -9.65 -2.22
C ILE A 448 13.33 -9.41 -2.99
N SER A 449 14.25 -10.38 -2.93
CA SER A 449 15.40 -10.43 -3.81
C SER A 449 15.50 -11.79 -4.47
N GLY A 450 15.92 -11.78 -5.74
CA GLY A 450 16.01 -12.95 -6.58
C GLY A 450 14.67 -13.46 -7.10
N THR A 451 14.66 -13.86 -8.37
CA THR A 451 13.50 -14.48 -9.01
C THR A 451 13.97 -15.60 -9.92
N VAL A 452 13.29 -16.74 -9.87
CA VAL A 452 13.51 -17.85 -10.79
C VAL A 452 12.19 -18.26 -11.44
N ALA A 453 12.24 -18.56 -12.74
CA ALA A 453 11.07 -19.04 -13.45
C ALA A 453 10.62 -20.41 -12.90
N ARG A 454 9.30 -20.62 -12.80
CA ARG A 454 8.74 -21.93 -12.39
C ARG A 454 9.18 -23.05 -13.33
N GLY A 455 9.45 -24.22 -12.77
CA GLY A 455 9.79 -25.43 -13.53
C GLY A 455 8.60 -25.94 -14.36
N ALA A 456 8.87 -26.70 -15.42
CA ALA A 456 7.83 -27.36 -16.21
C ALA A 456 7.12 -28.46 -15.40
N ASP A 457 7.80 -29.02 -14.39
CA ASP A 457 7.28 -29.99 -13.45
C ASP A 457 7.81 -29.72 -12.02
N ALA A 458 7.29 -30.48 -11.04
CA ALA A 458 7.63 -30.31 -9.63
C ALA A 458 9.12 -30.55 -9.31
N LEU A 459 9.80 -31.44 -10.05
CA LEU A 459 11.20 -31.75 -9.80
C LEU A 459 12.10 -30.64 -10.33
N GLU A 460 11.81 -30.14 -11.53
CA GLU A 460 12.50 -28.99 -12.10
C GLU A 460 12.27 -27.75 -11.24
N ASP A 461 11.03 -27.53 -10.77
CA ASP A 461 10.68 -26.41 -9.90
C ASP A 461 11.49 -26.45 -8.59
N ALA A 462 11.56 -27.61 -7.94
CA ALA A 462 12.37 -27.79 -6.73
C ALA A 462 13.87 -27.55 -6.99
N LYS A 463 14.40 -27.98 -8.14
CA LYS A 463 15.80 -27.72 -8.53
C LYS A 463 16.06 -26.23 -8.72
N ARG A 464 15.16 -25.53 -9.39
CA ARG A 464 15.25 -24.08 -9.64
C ARG A 464 15.15 -23.28 -8.34
N ILE A 465 14.21 -23.63 -7.46
CA ILE A 465 14.09 -23.05 -6.12
C ILE A 465 15.39 -23.26 -5.33
N ARG A 466 15.91 -24.50 -5.31
CA ARG A 466 17.18 -24.78 -4.63
C ARG A 466 18.34 -23.97 -5.21
N SER A 467 18.39 -23.78 -6.53
CA SER A 467 19.44 -22.97 -7.16
C SER A 467 19.37 -21.50 -6.78
N LEU A 468 18.16 -20.96 -6.59
CA LEU A 468 17.96 -19.59 -6.12
C LEU A 468 18.40 -19.43 -4.66
N ILE A 469 17.96 -20.34 -3.78
CA ILE A 469 18.30 -20.34 -2.35
C ILE A 469 19.82 -20.44 -2.14
N MET A 470 20.52 -21.21 -2.98
CA MET A 470 21.97 -21.42 -2.88
C MET A 470 22.80 -20.38 -3.65
N ASN A 471 22.16 -19.38 -4.26
CA ASN A 471 22.87 -18.36 -5.02
C ASN A 471 23.42 -17.26 -4.09
N GLN A 472 24.74 -17.27 -3.89
CA GLN A 472 25.43 -16.32 -3.02
C GLN A 472 25.23 -14.85 -3.41
N LYS A 473 25.05 -14.54 -4.70
CA LYS A 473 24.76 -13.17 -5.14
C LYS A 473 23.40 -12.72 -4.61
N GLU A 474 22.38 -13.55 -4.81
CA GLU A 474 21.00 -13.24 -4.41
C GLU A 474 20.86 -13.20 -2.88
N GLU A 475 21.57 -14.08 -2.16
CA GLU A 475 21.67 -14.05 -0.70
C GLU A 475 22.30 -12.74 -0.19
N SER A 476 23.40 -12.29 -0.83
CA SER A 476 24.05 -11.02 -0.49
C SER A 476 23.13 -9.82 -0.77
N GLU A 477 22.46 -9.79 -1.91
CA GLU A 477 21.49 -8.73 -2.27
C GLU A 477 20.31 -8.71 -1.29
N LEU A 478 19.73 -9.88 -0.95
CA LEU A 478 18.66 -9.95 0.04
C LEU A 478 19.08 -9.43 1.42
N THR A 479 20.30 -9.75 1.84
CA THR A 479 20.85 -9.29 3.12
C THR A 479 20.97 -7.78 3.14
N MET A 480 21.47 -7.17 2.06
CA MET A 480 21.55 -5.71 1.94
C MET A 480 20.17 -5.05 1.97
N CYS A 481 19.19 -5.56 1.20
CA CYS A 481 17.82 -5.04 1.23
C CYS A 481 17.19 -5.13 2.62
N THR A 482 17.39 -6.25 3.31
CA THR A 482 16.89 -6.47 4.68
C THR A 482 17.53 -5.47 5.66
N ASP A 483 18.81 -5.17 5.50
CA ASP A 483 19.53 -4.21 6.33
C ASP A 483 19.07 -2.76 6.10
N VAL A 484 18.78 -2.39 4.85
CA VAL A 484 18.15 -1.10 4.51
C VAL A 484 16.78 -0.98 5.19
N ASP A 485 15.94 -2.00 5.03
CA ASP A 485 14.61 -2.05 5.63
C ASP A 485 14.64 -2.00 7.17
N ARG A 486 15.66 -2.62 7.78
CA ARG A 486 15.89 -2.55 9.23
C ARG A 486 16.27 -1.14 9.64
N ASN A 487 17.17 -0.48 8.90
CA ASN A 487 17.59 0.88 9.17
C ASN A 487 16.42 1.87 9.05
N ASP A 488 15.59 1.74 8.02
CA ASP A 488 14.42 2.59 7.81
C ASP A 488 13.41 2.46 8.96
N LYS A 489 13.12 1.24 9.41
CA LYS A 489 12.22 1.01 10.55
C LYS A 489 12.82 1.50 11.87
N SER A 490 14.14 1.40 12.04
CA SER A 490 14.81 1.87 13.26
C SER A 490 14.68 3.37 13.47
N ARG A 491 14.36 4.14 12.42
CA ARG A 491 14.11 5.59 12.50
C ARG A 491 12.71 5.93 13.01
N ILE A 492 11.75 5.01 12.93
CA ILE A 492 10.32 5.27 13.21
C ILE A 492 9.70 4.33 14.24
N CYS A 493 10.38 3.24 14.60
CA CYS A 493 9.94 2.26 15.59
C CYS A 493 10.67 2.43 16.93
N GLU A 494 10.08 1.90 17.99
CA GLU A 494 10.70 1.89 19.33
C GLU A 494 12.06 1.18 19.29
N PRO A 495 13.11 1.72 19.93
CA PRO A 495 14.41 1.07 19.98
C PRO A 495 14.33 -0.37 20.51
N GLY A 496 14.94 -1.30 19.79
CA GLY A 496 14.94 -2.73 20.13
C GLY A 496 13.69 -3.51 19.69
N SER A 497 12.64 -2.84 19.17
CA SER A 497 11.43 -3.53 18.70
C SER A 497 11.53 -4.08 17.27
N VAL A 498 12.52 -3.65 16.50
CA VAL A 498 12.72 -4.09 15.11
C VAL A 498 13.33 -5.49 15.11
N LYS A 499 12.58 -6.47 14.58
CA LYS A 499 12.97 -7.87 14.50
C LYS A 499 12.95 -8.32 13.04
N VAL A 500 13.95 -9.11 12.63
CA VAL A 500 13.94 -9.83 11.36
C VAL A 500 13.36 -11.22 11.63
N SER A 501 12.19 -11.48 11.10
CA SER A 501 11.54 -12.79 11.18
C SER A 501 11.89 -13.58 9.93
N ALA A 502 12.33 -14.83 10.07
CA ALA A 502 12.41 -15.72 8.93
C ALA A 502 10.97 -15.93 8.41
N GLY A 503 10.71 -15.48 7.17
CA GLY A 503 9.53 -15.93 6.44
C GLY A 503 9.65 -17.45 6.30
N GLY A 504 8.65 -18.18 6.80
CA GLY A 504 8.58 -19.64 6.66
C GLY A 504 8.57 -20.10 5.21
#